data_AF-A0A1F8MMB7-F1
#
_entry.id   AF-A0A1F8MMB7-F1
#
_cell.length_a   1.000
_cell.length_b   1.000
_cell.length_c   1.000
_cell.angle_alpha   90.00
_cell.angle_beta   90.00
_cell.angle_gamma   90.00
#
_symmetry.space_group_name_H-M   'P 1'
#
loop_
_entity.id
_entity.type
_entity.pdbx_description
1 polymer ?
#
loop_
_entity_poly.entity_id
_entity_poly.type
_entity_poly.pdbx_seq_one_letter_code
_entity_poly.pdbx_strand_id
1 'polypeptide(L)'
;MVEIRYGDQYEVSDLAGQTVCEARELFKTDLGIPNKAQARLNGSKVKPSAELDTVINDDDKLTFAVSRSRTPLLIGALLLALAVTGSVFAFGFINASISLGGGQATNDFASVTQNATLAVSWSPYGYYKGTITASANATSIFNVDTVTSGYAGDLAVTVSLANADTLVKCYRMLAVKLVLCDSTNNLMDINEDGTINGDDYVLLTLDNGSVTMFPGGVSDNMTIRVKSGFYITHIYKAVNWNAASKYQPLLFAEVAQR
;
A
#
# COMPACT_ATOMS: atom_id res chain seq x y z
N MET A 1 -26.97 -62.64 37.30
CA MET A 1 -25.67 -62.54 36.58
C MET A 1 -25.46 -61.09 36.13
N VAL A 2 -24.24 -60.58 36.21
CA VAL A 2 -23.89 -59.17 35.95
C VAL A 2 -22.95 -59.09 34.75
N GLU A 3 -23.21 -58.17 33.82
CA GLU A 3 -22.32 -57.92 32.68
C GLU A 3 -21.31 -56.83 33.04
N ILE A 4 -20.01 -57.17 33.04
CA ILE A 4 -18.92 -56.19 33.15
C ILE A 4 -18.36 -55.88 31.78
N ARG A 5 -18.13 -54.59 31.51
CA ARG A 5 -17.52 -54.13 30.26
C ARG A 5 -16.41 -53.10 30.48
N TYR A 6 -15.29 -53.27 29.77
CA TYR A 6 -14.25 -52.26 29.62
C TYR A 6 -13.74 -52.24 28.17
N GLY A 7 -13.96 -51.13 27.46
CA GLY A 7 -13.67 -51.05 26.02
C GLY A 7 -14.47 -52.06 25.20
N ASP A 8 -13.76 -52.91 24.47
CA ASP A 8 -14.33 -53.98 23.64
C ASP A 8 -14.40 -55.34 24.36
N GLN A 9 -13.84 -55.43 25.57
CA GLN A 9 -13.88 -56.64 26.40
C GLN A 9 -15.13 -56.63 27.28
N TYR A 10 -15.81 -57.77 27.36
CA TYR A 10 -16.92 -57.99 28.28
C TYR A 10 -16.88 -59.40 28.86
N GLU A 11 -17.38 -59.53 30.08
CA GLU A 11 -17.50 -60.80 30.79
C GLU A 11 -18.81 -60.80 31.59
N VAL A 12 -19.45 -61.97 31.67
CA VAL A 12 -20.66 -62.18 32.47
C VAL A 12 -20.27 -63.03 33.66
N SER A 13 -20.40 -62.49 34.86
CA SER A 13 -20.02 -63.17 36.10
C SER A 13 -21.10 -63.01 37.17
N ASP A 14 -21.04 -63.85 38.19
CA ASP A 14 -21.94 -63.78 39.34
C ASP A 14 -21.37 -62.83 40.39
N LEU A 15 -21.87 -61.59 40.38
CA LEU A 15 -21.40 -60.49 41.23
C LEU A 15 -22.54 -59.89 42.05
N ALA A 16 -23.71 -60.53 42.06
CA ALA A 16 -24.84 -60.08 42.85
C ALA A 16 -24.47 -60.08 44.33
N GLY A 17 -24.72 -58.97 45.02
CA GLY A 17 -24.38 -58.79 46.42
C GLY A 17 -22.95 -58.33 46.69
N GLN A 18 -22.09 -58.22 45.68
CA GLN A 18 -20.79 -57.55 45.80
C GLN A 18 -20.92 -56.05 45.57
N THR A 19 -19.97 -55.29 46.12
CA THR A 19 -19.86 -53.85 45.86
C THR A 19 -19.15 -53.58 44.54
N VAL A 20 -19.40 -52.40 43.95
CA VAL A 20 -18.70 -51.95 42.73
C VAL A 20 -17.17 -51.90 42.94
N CYS A 21 -16.72 -51.58 44.16
CA CYS A 21 -15.30 -51.58 44.51
C CYS A 21 -14.68 -52.98 44.48
N GLU A 22 -15.35 -53.98 45.06
CA GLU A 22 -14.88 -55.37 45.05
C GLU A 22 -14.84 -55.94 43.64
N ALA A 23 -15.89 -55.71 42.85
CA ALA A 23 -15.92 -56.10 41.44
C ALA A 23 -14.78 -55.43 40.65
N ARG A 24 -14.49 -54.15 40.92
CA ARG A 24 -13.35 -53.47 40.30
C ARG A 24 -12.03 -54.14 40.63
N GLU A 25 -11.79 -54.52 41.88
CA GLU A 25 -10.54 -55.16 42.30
C GLU A 25 -10.36 -56.55 41.67
N LEU A 26 -11.45 -57.33 41.60
CA LEU A 26 -11.45 -58.66 41.00
C LEU A 26 -11.02 -58.60 39.52
N PHE A 27 -11.66 -57.74 38.73
CA PHE A 27 -11.44 -57.67 37.27
C PHE A 27 -10.35 -56.67 36.86
N LYS A 28 -9.67 -56.04 37.82
CA LYS A 28 -8.65 -55.02 37.54
C LYS A 28 -7.52 -55.55 36.67
N THR A 29 -7.01 -56.72 37.04
CA THR A 29 -5.87 -57.36 36.39
C THR A 29 -6.30 -57.99 35.07
N ASP A 30 -7.47 -58.63 35.05
CA ASP A 30 -7.94 -59.42 33.91
C ASP A 30 -8.42 -58.54 32.74
N LEU A 31 -9.17 -57.47 33.04
CA LEU A 31 -9.65 -56.51 32.03
C LEU A 31 -8.71 -55.30 31.85
N GLY A 32 -7.59 -55.26 32.59
CA GLY A 32 -6.62 -54.16 32.52
C GLY A 32 -7.23 -52.79 32.87
N ILE A 33 -8.16 -52.74 33.82
CA ILE A 33 -8.91 -51.52 34.16
C ILE A 33 -7.96 -50.54 34.89
N PRO A 34 -7.68 -49.34 34.33
CA PRO A 34 -6.82 -48.38 34.98
C PRO A 34 -7.54 -47.75 36.18
N ASN A 35 -6.77 -47.34 37.21
CA ASN A 35 -7.31 -46.65 38.41
C ASN A 35 -8.13 -45.39 38.08
N LYS A 36 -7.93 -44.80 36.89
CA LYS A 36 -8.63 -43.59 36.43
C LYS A 36 -9.97 -43.89 35.74
N ALA A 37 -10.32 -45.15 35.51
CA ALA A 37 -11.59 -45.52 34.88
C ALA A 37 -12.75 -45.30 35.85
N GLN A 38 -13.82 -44.65 35.40
CA GLN A 38 -15.02 -44.40 36.19
C GLN A 38 -16.01 -45.54 36.00
N ALA A 39 -16.57 -46.04 37.10
CA ALA A 39 -17.63 -47.03 37.07
C ALA A 39 -18.96 -46.40 36.66
N ARG A 40 -19.72 -47.13 35.87
CA ARG A 40 -21.11 -46.81 35.52
C ARG A 40 -21.97 -48.04 35.74
N LEU A 41 -22.97 -47.92 36.60
CA LEU A 41 -23.97 -48.95 36.85
C LEU A 41 -25.23 -48.60 36.06
N ASN A 42 -25.68 -49.48 35.16
CA ASN A 42 -26.84 -49.27 34.29
C ASN A 42 -26.79 -47.93 33.53
N GLY A 43 -25.59 -47.53 33.12
CA GLY A 43 -25.33 -46.25 32.43
C GLY A 43 -25.16 -45.03 33.35
N SER A 44 -25.56 -45.12 34.62
CA SER A 44 -25.41 -44.05 35.62
C SER A 44 -24.01 -44.04 36.23
N LYS A 45 -23.41 -42.86 36.32
CA LYS A 45 -22.05 -42.71 36.84
C LYS A 45 -22.02 -42.91 38.36
N VAL A 46 -21.21 -43.86 38.83
CA VAL A 46 -20.92 -44.04 40.25
C VAL A 46 -19.72 -43.17 40.60
N LYS A 47 -19.82 -42.37 41.66
CA LYS A 47 -18.69 -41.57 42.15
C LYS A 47 -17.68 -42.50 42.83
N PRO A 48 -16.36 -42.26 42.73
CA PRO A 48 -15.36 -43.12 43.38
C PRO A 48 -15.61 -43.35 44.87
N SER A 49 -16.10 -42.32 45.59
CA SER A 49 -16.44 -42.43 47.01
C SER A 49 -17.67 -43.29 47.30
N ALA A 50 -18.53 -43.52 46.30
CA ALA A 50 -19.75 -44.30 46.41
C ALA A 50 -19.57 -45.73 45.88
N GLU A 51 -18.43 -46.07 45.27
CA GLU A 51 -18.18 -47.43 44.75
C GLU A 51 -18.12 -48.48 45.86
N LEU A 52 -17.75 -48.06 47.08
CA LEU A 52 -17.66 -48.93 48.26
C LEU A 52 -19.04 -49.24 48.86
N ASP A 53 -20.02 -48.34 48.67
CA ASP A 53 -21.37 -48.48 49.21
C ASP A 53 -22.40 -48.95 48.16
N THR A 54 -22.03 -48.94 46.88
CA THR A 54 -22.94 -49.33 45.79
C THR A 54 -22.89 -50.84 45.61
N VAL A 55 -23.94 -51.53 46.05
CA VAL A 55 -24.13 -52.97 45.86
C VAL A 55 -24.71 -53.25 44.48
N ILE A 56 -24.18 -54.27 43.81
CA ILE A 56 -24.61 -54.74 42.49
C ILE A 56 -25.75 -55.75 42.67
N ASN A 57 -26.83 -55.58 41.91
CA ASN A 57 -27.95 -56.52 41.88
C ASN A 57 -27.86 -57.45 40.67
N ASP A 58 -28.68 -58.50 40.68
CA ASP A 58 -28.88 -59.32 39.49
C ASP A 58 -29.41 -58.47 38.32
N ASP A 59 -28.92 -58.79 37.12
CA ASP A 59 -29.21 -58.12 35.84
C ASP A 59 -28.64 -56.69 35.70
N ASP A 60 -27.79 -56.25 36.63
CA ASP A 60 -27.07 -54.99 36.49
C ASP A 60 -25.97 -55.06 35.42
N LYS A 61 -25.74 -53.93 34.74
CA LYS A 61 -24.67 -53.73 33.77
C LYS A 61 -23.63 -52.77 34.34
N LEU A 62 -22.43 -53.27 34.60
CA LEU A 62 -21.31 -52.48 35.11
C LEU A 62 -20.32 -52.17 33.98
N THR A 63 -20.14 -50.88 33.68
CA THR A 63 -19.21 -50.43 32.63
C THR A 63 -18.14 -49.54 33.21
N PHE A 64 -16.88 -49.85 32.94
CA PHE A 64 -15.74 -48.99 33.26
C PHE A 64 -15.36 -48.17 32.03
N ALA A 65 -15.23 -46.85 32.19
CA ALA A 65 -14.83 -45.96 31.10
C ALA A 65 -13.85 -44.89 31.58
N VAL A 66 -12.77 -44.68 30.82
CA VAL A 66 -11.84 -43.57 31.07
C VAL A 66 -12.44 -42.30 30.49
N SER A 67 -12.80 -41.35 31.35
CA SER A 67 -13.19 -40.02 30.90
C SER A 67 -11.94 -39.27 30.39
N ARG A 68 -11.76 -39.21 29.08
CA ARG A 68 -10.78 -38.31 28.45
C ARG A 68 -11.46 -36.96 28.26
N SER A 69 -11.20 -36.00 29.14
CA SER A 69 -11.66 -34.63 28.91
C SER A 69 -10.93 -34.07 27.69
N ARG A 70 -11.67 -33.76 26.62
CA ARG A 70 -11.13 -33.02 25.45
C ARG A 70 -11.07 -31.51 25.70
N THR A 71 -11.62 -31.06 26.83
CA THR A 71 -11.67 -29.66 27.29
C THR A 71 -10.31 -28.95 27.31
N PRO A 72 -9.22 -29.50 27.87
CA PRO A 72 -7.93 -28.79 27.86
C PRO A 72 -7.36 -28.60 26.45
N LEU A 73 -7.63 -29.54 25.55
CA LEU A 73 -7.22 -29.48 24.15
C LEU A 73 -7.97 -28.37 23.39
N LEU A 74 -9.26 -28.23 23.67
CA LEU A 74 -10.10 -27.18 23.08
C LEU A 74 -9.75 -25.78 23.62
N ILE A 75 -9.43 -25.67 24.92
CA ILE A 75 -8.95 -24.41 25.51
C ILE A 75 -7.59 -24.02 24.90
N GLY A 76 -6.67 -24.97 24.75
CA GLY A 76 -5.38 -24.72 24.10
C GLY A 76 -5.53 -24.27 22.64
N ALA A 77 -6.41 -24.93 21.87
CA ALA A 77 -6.70 -24.55 20.49
C ALA A 77 -7.34 -23.14 20.39
N LEU A 78 -8.22 -22.79 21.31
CA LEU A 78 -8.85 -21.47 21.36
C LEU A 78 -7.83 -20.36 21.68
N LEU A 79 -6.95 -20.58 22.65
CA LEU A 79 -5.89 -19.63 23.00
C LEU A 79 -4.90 -19.44 21.85
N LEU A 80 -4.54 -20.52 21.16
CA LEU A 80 -3.68 -20.45 19.98
C LEU A 80 -4.36 -19.68 18.83
N ALA A 81 -5.64 -19.94 18.58
CA ALA A 81 -6.41 -19.20 17.58
C ALA A 81 -6.48 -17.70 17.92
N LEU A 82 -6.74 -17.36 19.18
CA LEU A 82 -6.79 -15.97 19.65
C LEU A 82 -5.44 -15.26 19.48
N ALA A 83 -4.33 -15.96 19.77
CA ALA A 83 -2.98 -15.42 19.59
C ALA A 83 -2.64 -15.17 18.12
N VAL A 84 -3.01 -16.09 17.22
CA VAL A 84 -2.77 -15.96 15.77
C VAL A 84 -3.67 -14.89 15.16
N THR A 85 -4.96 -14.84 15.49
CA THR A 85 -5.85 -13.79 14.96
C THR A 85 -5.53 -12.42 15.58
N GLY A 86 -5.22 -12.37 16.88
CA GLY A 86 -4.86 -11.13 17.57
C GLY A 86 -3.57 -10.51 17.04
N SER A 87 -2.58 -11.32 16.64
CA SER A 87 -1.34 -10.83 16.04
C SER A 87 -1.54 -10.28 14.63
N VAL A 88 -2.47 -10.83 13.83
CA VAL A 88 -2.81 -10.27 12.50
C VAL A 88 -3.50 -8.91 12.62
N PHE A 89 -4.36 -8.70 13.62
CA PHE A 89 -4.99 -7.39 13.83
C PHE A 89 -4.08 -6.35 14.51
N ALA A 90 -3.08 -6.77 15.30
CA ALA A 90 -2.09 -5.86 15.85
C ALA A 90 -1.05 -5.40 14.81
N PHE A 91 -0.64 -6.28 13.88
CA PHE A 91 0.30 -5.92 12.82
C PHE A 91 -0.32 -5.03 11.73
N GLY A 92 -1.66 -4.98 11.63
CA GLY A 92 -2.39 -4.06 10.77
C GLY A 92 -2.74 -2.72 11.42
N PHE A 93 -2.49 -2.55 12.73
CA PHE A 93 -2.78 -1.33 13.48
C PHE A 93 -1.52 -0.55 13.85
N ILE A 94 -0.50 -0.57 12.98
CA ILE A 94 0.50 0.49 12.97
C ILE A 94 -0.09 1.64 12.14
N ASN A 95 -1.00 2.39 12.74
CA ASN A 95 -1.20 3.78 12.34
C ASN A 95 0.01 4.56 12.85
N ALA A 96 1.15 4.41 12.18
CA ALA A 96 2.14 5.48 12.14
C ALA A 96 1.55 6.59 11.23
N SER A 97 0.44 7.18 11.66
CA SER A 97 0.04 8.48 11.17
C SER A 97 1.02 9.47 11.78
N ILE A 98 2.13 9.70 11.09
CA ILE A 98 2.83 10.98 11.21
C ILE A 98 1.81 12.00 10.75
N SER A 99 1.23 12.73 11.71
CA SER A 99 0.66 14.01 11.36
C SER A 99 1.82 14.86 10.87
N LEU A 100 1.84 15.17 9.57
CA LEU A 100 2.53 16.37 9.13
C LEU A 100 1.82 17.50 9.86
N GLY A 101 2.40 17.89 10.99
CA GLY A 101 2.07 19.14 11.65
C GLY A 101 2.47 20.25 10.69
N GLY A 102 1.62 20.52 9.70
CA GLY A 102 1.61 21.76 8.97
C GLY A 102 1.22 22.83 9.98
N GLY A 103 2.20 23.29 10.76
CA GLY A 103 2.16 24.65 11.27
C GLY A 103 1.80 25.52 10.06
N GLN A 104 0.79 26.36 10.23
CA GLN A 104 0.32 27.35 9.25
C GLN A 104 1.41 27.65 8.22
N ALA A 105 1.19 27.35 6.93
CA ALA A 105 2.14 27.61 5.86
C ALA A 105 2.57 29.07 5.93
N THR A 106 3.69 29.33 6.59
CA THR A 106 4.15 30.69 6.91
C THR A 106 5.13 31.17 5.87
N ASN A 107 5.70 30.24 5.10
CA ASN A 107 6.63 30.44 4.00
C ASN A 107 6.26 29.51 2.83
N ASP A 108 6.40 29.99 1.59
CA ASP A 108 6.26 29.16 0.39
C ASP A 108 7.35 28.07 0.38
N PHE A 109 6.99 26.84 0.00
CA PHE A 109 7.92 25.71 -0.07
C PHE A 109 8.78 25.71 -1.35
N ALA A 110 8.34 26.43 -2.38
CA ALA A 110 9.12 26.69 -3.59
C ALA A 110 8.67 28.02 -4.19
N SER A 111 9.58 28.75 -4.84
CA SER A 111 9.23 29.94 -5.61
C SER A 111 9.49 29.71 -7.10
N VAL A 112 8.52 30.08 -7.93
CA VAL A 112 8.64 30.02 -9.40
C VAL A 112 8.77 31.42 -9.94
N THR A 113 9.85 31.70 -10.66
CA THR A 113 10.08 33.00 -11.28
C THR A 113 10.38 32.87 -12.76
N GLN A 114 9.99 33.86 -13.56
CA GLN A 114 10.40 33.91 -14.95
C GLN A 114 11.92 34.08 -15.04
N ASN A 115 12.59 33.28 -15.87
CA ASN A 115 14.00 33.48 -16.15
C ASN A 115 14.17 34.55 -17.24
N ALA A 116 14.71 35.71 -16.87
CA ALA A 116 14.89 36.85 -17.78
C ALA A 116 16.26 36.88 -18.48
N THR A 117 17.18 35.97 -18.13
CA THR A 117 18.59 36.03 -18.56
C THR A 117 18.75 35.68 -20.04
N LEU A 118 17.89 34.80 -20.56
CA LEU A 118 17.79 34.47 -21.98
C LEU A 118 16.29 34.32 -22.31
N ALA A 119 15.65 35.38 -22.81
CA ALA A 119 14.25 35.28 -23.21
C ALA A 119 14.14 34.37 -24.45
N VAL A 120 13.21 33.41 -24.42
CA VAL A 120 12.87 32.65 -25.63
C VAL A 120 12.30 33.63 -26.66
N SER A 121 13.08 33.93 -27.68
CA SER A 121 12.60 34.74 -28.80
C SER A 121 11.78 33.86 -29.73
N TRP A 122 10.47 33.95 -29.60
CA TRP A 122 9.54 33.40 -30.58
C TRP A 122 9.54 34.32 -31.81
N SER A 123 10.54 34.15 -32.67
CA SER A 123 10.61 34.90 -33.93
C SER A 123 9.34 34.63 -34.74
N PRO A 124 8.71 35.66 -35.33
CA PRO A 124 7.46 35.48 -36.04
C PRO A 124 7.64 34.63 -37.28
N TYR A 125 6.93 33.50 -37.31
CA TYR A 125 7.09 32.51 -38.35
C TYR A 125 5.97 32.66 -39.37
N GLY A 126 6.32 33.03 -40.61
CA GLY A 126 5.38 33.12 -41.73
C GLY A 126 4.82 31.75 -42.15
N TYR A 127 4.59 31.56 -43.45
CA TYR A 127 4.10 30.31 -44.05
C TYR A 127 5.15 29.18 -44.02
N TYR A 128 5.59 28.76 -42.84
CA TYR A 128 6.72 27.85 -42.70
C TYR A 128 6.45 26.78 -41.63
N LYS A 129 6.89 25.55 -41.94
CA LYS A 129 7.34 24.61 -40.92
C LYS A 129 8.68 25.12 -40.41
N GLY A 130 8.88 25.14 -39.11
CA GLY A 130 10.19 25.45 -38.56
C GLY A 130 10.46 24.76 -37.24
N THR A 131 11.69 24.93 -36.78
CA THR A 131 12.21 24.32 -35.56
C THR A 131 12.38 25.38 -34.50
N ILE A 132 12.03 25.03 -33.28
CA ILE A 132 12.36 25.78 -32.07
C ILE A 132 13.72 25.26 -31.65
N THR A 133 14.77 25.95 -32.09
CA THR A 133 16.14 25.58 -31.77
C THR A 133 16.50 26.21 -30.43
N ALA A 134 16.95 25.39 -29.48
CA ALA A 134 17.65 25.90 -28.31
C ALA A 134 18.94 26.56 -28.79
N SER A 135 18.96 27.88 -28.92
CA SER A 135 20.20 28.62 -29.13
C SER A 135 21.13 28.28 -27.96
N ALA A 136 22.25 27.61 -28.26
CA ALA A 136 23.35 27.21 -27.36
C ALA A 136 23.07 27.40 -25.85
N ASN A 137 22.75 26.30 -25.17
CA ASN A 137 22.32 26.19 -23.75
C ASN A 137 20.83 26.43 -23.50
N ALA A 138 19.96 25.63 -24.13
CA ALA A 138 18.59 25.33 -23.68
C ALA A 138 17.96 26.48 -22.88
N THR A 139 17.44 27.49 -23.59
CA THR A 139 16.95 28.73 -23.02
C THR A 139 16.01 28.47 -21.83
N SER A 140 16.44 28.89 -20.63
CA SER A 140 15.65 28.78 -19.41
C SER A 140 14.43 29.68 -19.48
N ILE A 141 13.26 29.13 -19.20
CA ILE A 141 11.99 29.86 -19.20
C ILE A 141 11.52 30.19 -17.78
N PHE A 142 11.77 29.30 -16.83
CA PHE A 142 11.41 29.48 -15.42
C PHE A 142 12.53 28.99 -14.52
N ASN A 143 12.67 29.62 -13.36
CA ASN A 143 13.45 29.14 -12.23
C ASN A 143 12.48 28.59 -11.18
N VAL A 144 12.86 27.49 -10.54
CA VAL A 144 12.17 26.88 -9.41
C VAL A 144 13.16 26.83 -8.25
N ASP A 145 12.99 27.73 -7.28
CA ASP A 145 13.86 27.83 -6.11
C ASP A 145 13.21 27.15 -4.90
N THR A 146 13.84 26.06 -4.45
CA THR A 146 13.48 25.32 -3.23
C THR A 146 14.56 25.48 -2.15
N VAL A 147 15.68 26.15 -2.46
CA VAL A 147 16.79 26.39 -1.54
C VAL A 147 16.39 27.39 -0.48
N THR A 148 15.66 28.44 -0.86
CA THR A 148 15.22 29.50 0.07
C THR A 148 14.33 28.96 1.20
N SER A 149 13.48 27.97 0.89
CA SER A 149 12.64 27.28 1.87
C SER A 149 13.34 26.08 2.53
N GLY A 150 14.45 25.61 1.96
CA GLY A 150 15.13 24.37 2.35
C GLY A 150 14.29 23.12 2.08
N TYR A 151 13.32 23.19 1.16
CA TYR A 151 12.41 22.10 0.88
C TYR A 151 13.11 21.02 0.05
N ALA A 152 13.16 19.80 0.58
CA ALA A 152 13.77 18.63 -0.07
C ALA A 152 12.77 17.48 -0.28
N GLY A 153 11.46 17.76 -0.20
CA GLY A 153 10.42 16.77 -0.50
C GLY A 153 10.12 16.70 -2.00
N ASP A 154 9.26 15.75 -2.38
CA ASP A 154 8.92 15.52 -3.78
C ASP A 154 8.07 16.66 -4.35
N LEU A 155 8.33 16.99 -5.61
CA LEU A 155 7.70 18.11 -6.31
C LEU A 155 7.01 17.64 -7.58
N ALA A 156 5.87 18.26 -7.87
CA ALA A 156 5.23 18.21 -9.17
C ALA A 156 5.35 19.60 -9.81
N VAL A 157 6.16 19.70 -10.86
CA VAL A 157 6.37 20.94 -11.63
C VAL A 157 5.51 20.88 -12.88
N THR A 158 4.47 21.70 -12.94
CA THR A 158 3.53 21.70 -14.06
C THR A 158 3.75 22.95 -14.93
N VAL A 159 3.86 22.76 -16.24
CA VAL A 159 3.93 23.83 -17.24
C VAL A 159 2.70 23.76 -18.13
N SER A 160 2.05 24.89 -18.37
CA SER A 160 0.84 24.97 -19.19
C SER A 160 0.85 26.12 -20.20
N LEU A 161 0.06 25.97 -21.26
CA LEU A 161 -0.19 27.00 -22.28
C LEU A 161 -1.38 27.86 -21.89
N ALA A 162 -1.14 29.13 -21.58
CA ALA A 162 -2.19 30.06 -21.13
C ALA A 162 -3.06 30.62 -22.27
N ASN A 163 -2.59 30.58 -23.52
CA ASN A 163 -3.29 31.14 -24.69
C ASN A 163 -3.52 30.13 -25.82
N ALA A 164 -3.70 28.85 -25.47
CA ALA A 164 -3.88 27.78 -26.45
C ALA A 164 -5.01 28.07 -27.46
N ASP A 165 -6.10 28.70 -27.02
CA ASP A 165 -7.24 29.11 -27.86
C ASP A 165 -6.84 30.03 -29.03
N THR A 166 -5.88 30.93 -28.78
CA THR A 166 -5.37 31.88 -29.75
C THR A 166 -4.29 31.24 -30.61
N LEU A 167 -3.47 30.36 -30.03
CA LEU A 167 -2.45 29.63 -30.76
C LEU A 167 -3.04 28.69 -31.81
N VAL A 168 -4.14 27.99 -31.52
CA VAL A 168 -4.79 27.06 -32.48
C VAL A 168 -5.25 27.76 -33.77
N LYS A 169 -5.54 29.07 -33.71
CA LYS A 169 -5.89 29.88 -34.90
C LYS A 169 -4.70 30.16 -35.81
N CYS A 170 -3.48 30.06 -35.28
CA CYS A 170 -2.25 30.42 -35.98
C CYS A 170 -1.38 29.20 -36.30
N TYR A 171 -1.35 28.23 -35.39
CA TYR A 171 -0.59 27.00 -35.47
C TYR A 171 -1.51 25.83 -35.76
N ARG A 172 -1.20 25.08 -36.82
CA ARG A 172 -1.73 23.74 -37.02
C ARG A 172 -1.06 22.74 -36.07
N MET A 173 0.21 23.00 -35.73
CA MET A 173 0.98 22.18 -34.81
C MET A 173 1.98 23.07 -34.08
N LEU A 174 2.10 22.88 -32.77
CA LEU A 174 3.16 23.42 -31.94
C LEU A 174 3.54 22.31 -30.97
N ALA A 175 4.82 21.97 -30.93
CA ALA A 175 5.36 20.93 -30.07
C ALA A 175 6.68 21.43 -29.48
N VAL A 176 6.76 21.46 -28.15
CA VAL A 176 7.91 21.97 -27.40
C VAL A 176 8.38 20.88 -26.44
N LYS A 177 9.65 20.51 -26.53
CA LYS A 177 10.31 19.62 -25.57
C LYS A 177 10.83 20.44 -24.42
N LEU A 178 10.30 20.19 -23.23
CA LEU A 178 10.73 20.81 -22.00
C LEU A 178 11.57 19.83 -21.19
N VAL A 179 12.60 20.36 -20.55
CA VAL A 179 13.44 19.63 -19.60
C VAL A 179 13.59 20.44 -18.33
N LEU A 180 13.93 19.75 -17.25
CA LEU A 180 14.31 20.37 -16.00
C LEU A 180 15.81 20.16 -15.77
N CYS A 181 16.49 21.22 -15.35
CA CYS A 181 17.91 21.17 -15.05
C CYS A 181 18.18 21.65 -13.62
N ASP A 182 19.20 21.06 -13.00
CA ASP A 182 19.72 21.48 -11.70
C ASP A 182 20.40 22.87 -11.77
N SER A 183 20.84 23.40 -10.63
CA SER A 183 21.56 24.68 -10.54
C SER A 183 22.90 24.69 -11.29
N THR A 184 23.44 23.51 -11.60
CA THR A 184 24.68 23.32 -12.38
C THR A 184 24.43 23.17 -13.88
N ASN A 185 23.18 23.22 -14.34
CA ASN A 185 22.74 22.98 -15.72
C ASN A 185 22.77 21.50 -16.18
N ASN A 186 22.84 20.53 -15.27
CA ASN A 186 22.67 19.11 -15.61
C ASN A 186 21.18 18.78 -15.74
N LEU A 187 20.84 17.79 -16.57
CA LEU A 187 19.47 17.25 -16.61
C LEU A 187 19.11 16.62 -15.26
N MET A 188 17.83 16.68 -14.92
CA MET A 188 17.26 15.97 -13.79
C MET A 188 16.39 14.81 -14.29
N ASP A 189 16.31 13.74 -13.51
CA ASP A 189 15.30 12.72 -13.70
C ASP A 189 13.94 13.35 -13.37
N ILE A 190 13.05 13.39 -14.36
CA ILE A 190 11.70 13.96 -14.26
C ILE A 190 10.61 12.91 -14.44
N ASN A 191 11.00 11.68 -14.76
CA ASN A 191 10.11 10.59 -15.16
C ASN A 191 10.09 9.46 -14.09
N GLU A 192 10.93 9.57 -13.05
CA GLU A 192 11.07 8.64 -11.93
C GLU A 192 11.58 7.24 -12.32
N ASP A 193 12.28 7.11 -13.45
CA ASP A 193 12.93 5.86 -13.89
C ASP A 193 14.27 5.59 -13.17
N GLY A 194 14.75 6.56 -12.38
CA GLY A 194 15.97 6.48 -11.58
C GLY A 194 17.24 6.75 -12.38
N THR A 195 17.15 7.16 -13.64
CA THR A 195 18.27 7.31 -14.57
C THR A 195 18.23 8.65 -15.29
N ILE A 196 19.12 9.58 -14.92
CA ILE A 196 19.28 10.86 -15.64
C ILE A 196 19.83 10.60 -17.05
N ASN A 197 19.04 10.83 -18.09
CA ASN A 197 19.38 10.53 -19.47
C ASN A 197 18.74 11.50 -20.50
N GLY A 198 18.98 11.24 -21.78
CA GLY A 198 18.51 12.11 -22.87
C GLY A 198 16.99 12.09 -23.09
N ASP A 199 16.30 11.11 -22.51
CA ASP A 199 14.86 10.89 -22.60
C ASP A 199 14.09 11.58 -21.47
N ASP A 200 14.78 12.22 -20.51
CA ASP A 200 14.20 13.13 -19.52
C ASP A 200 13.73 14.43 -20.16
N TYR A 201 12.60 14.35 -20.86
CA TYR A 201 11.88 15.49 -21.38
C TYR A 201 10.38 15.22 -21.42
N VAL A 202 9.59 16.27 -21.31
CA VAL A 202 8.15 16.23 -21.54
C VAL A 202 7.80 17.00 -22.81
N LEU A 203 6.77 16.56 -23.52
CA LEU A 203 6.31 17.18 -24.76
C LEU A 203 5.04 18.00 -24.52
N LEU A 204 5.18 19.32 -24.52
CA LEU A 204 4.07 20.26 -24.48
C LEU A 204 3.57 20.52 -25.91
N THR A 205 2.28 20.32 -26.15
CA THR A 205 1.68 20.51 -27.48
C THR A 205 0.39 21.30 -27.39
N LEU A 206 -0.22 21.67 -28.52
CA LEU A 206 -1.55 22.30 -28.50
C LEU A 206 -2.64 21.34 -28.01
N ASP A 207 -2.50 20.05 -28.31
CA ASP A 207 -3.45 19.02 -27.88
C ASP A 207 -3.25 18.67 -26.39
N ASN A 208 -2.01 18.72 -25.93
CA ASN A 208 -1.63 18.55 -24.54
C ASN A 208 -1.17 19.88 -23.94
N GLY A 209 -2.14 20.73 -23.58
CA GLY A 209 -1.91 22.09 -23.12
C GLY A 209 -1.26 22.22 -21.74
N SER A 210 -0.95 21.11 -21.07
CA SER A 210 -0.22 21.08 -19.81
C SER A 210 0.62 19.81 -19.68
N VAL A 211 1.80 19.92 -19.09
CA VAL A 211 2.70 18.80 -18.80
C VAL A 211 3.23 18.93 -17.38
N THR A 212 3.40 17.80 -16.70
CA THR A 212 3.95 17.73 -15.35
C THR A 212 5.27 16.97 -15.37
N MET A 213 6.24 17.45 -14.61
CA MET A 213 7.56 16.87 -14.39
C MET A 213 7.71 16.56 -12.91
N PHE A 214 8.36 15.44 -12.58
CA PHE A 214 8.54 14.99 -11.20
C PHE A 214 10.01 14.93 -10.84
N PRO A 215 10.67 16.07 -10.59
CA PRO A 215 11.97 16.05 -9.94
C PRO A 215 11.79 15.43 -8.55
N GLY A 216 12.53 14.36 -8.28
CA GLY A 216 12.55 13.78 -6.93
C GLY A 216 12.97 14.82 -5.87
N GLY A 217 12.81 14.47 -4.59
CA GLY A 217 13.12 15.37 -3.47
C GLY A 217 14.55 15.90 -3.43
N VAL A 218 14.76 17.13 -3.92
CA VAL A 218 16.03 17.84 -3.92
C VAL A 218 15.81 19.31 -3.60
N SER A 219 16.55 19.84 -2.63
CA SER A 219 16.63 21.28 -2.37
C SER A 219 17.65 21.93 -3.30
N ASP A 220 17.18 22.48 -4.42
CA ASP A 220 18.02 23.11 -5.44
C ASP A 220 17.31 24.30 -6.15
N ASN A 221 18.10 25.11 -6.88
CA ASN A 221 17.60 26.16 -7.75
C ASN A 221 17.53 25.64 -9.19
N MET A 222 16.42 24.96 -9.48
CA MET A 222 16.20 24.28 -10.75
C MET A 222 15.74 25.25 -11.83
N THR A 223 15.92 24.85 -13.09
CA THR A 223 15.52 25.65 -14.25
C THR A 223 14.76 24.82 -15.26
N ILE A 224 13.56 25.29 -15.64
CA ILE A 224 12.79 24.71 -16.74
C ILE A 224 13.32 25.28 -18.05
N ARG A 225 13.61 24.43 -19.02
CA ARG A 225 14.26 24.81 -20.29
C ARG A 225 13.56 24.24 -21.50
N VAL A 226 13.63 24.99 -22.60
CA VAL A 226 13.26 24.47 -23.92
C VAL A 226 14.46 23.76 -24.53
N LYS A 227 14.39 22.44 -24.66
CA LYS A 227 15.46 21.61 -25.28
C LYS A 227 15.40 21.67 -26.80
N SER A 228 14.20 21.54 -27.36
CA SER A 228 13.95 21.66 -28.79
C SER A 228 12.45 21.71 -29.05
N GLY A 229 12.03 21.94 -30.28
CA GLY A 229 10.64 21.83 -30.67
C GLY A 229 10.46 22.07 -32.15
N PHE A 230 9.22 22.03 -32.60
CA PHE A 230 8.86 22.40 -33.95
C PHE A 230 7.42 22.90 -34.01
N TYR A 231 7.12 23.60 -35.09
CA TYR A 231 5.79 24.13 -35.30
C TYR A 231 5.44 24.11 -36.80
N ILE A 232 4.14 24.17 -37.06
CA ILE A 232 3.55 24.32 -38.39
C ILE A 232 2.42 25.34 -38.27
N THR A 233 2.47 26.42 -39.05
CA THR A 233 1.44 27.45 -39.08
C THR A 233 0.35 27.14 -40.10
N HIS A 234 -0.83 27.73 -39.92
CA HIS A 234 -1.88 27.72 -40.95
C HIS A 234 -1.46 28.58 -42.15
N ILE A 235 -2.05 28.29 -43.32
CA ILE A 235 -1.83 29.01 -44.58
C ILE A 235 -2.52 30.40 -44.56
N TYR A 236 -2.75 31.02 -43.42
CA TYR A 236 -3.34 32.36 -43.36
C TYR A 236 -2.35 33.35 -42.77
N LYS A 237 -2.02 34.38 -43.55
CA LYS A 237 -1.15 35.49 -43.16
C LYS A 237 -1.83 36.33 -42.09
N ALA A 238 -1.55 36.05 -40.82
CA ALA A 238 -1.76 37.05 -39.79
C ALA A 238 -0.75 38.19 -40.04
N VAL A 239 -1.26 39.33 -40.53
CA VAL A 239 -0.49 40.42 -41.13
C VAL A 239 0.54 41.05 -40.17
N ASN A 240 0.41 40.83 -38.85
CA ASN A 240 1.24 41.45 -37.82
C ASN A 240 1.64 40.46 -36.72
N TRP A 241 2.46 39.45 -37.03
CA TRP A 241 3.19 38.72 -35.99
C TRP A 241 4.38 39.57 -35.53
N ASN A 242 4.22 40.29 -34.42
CA ASN A 242 5.32 40.98 -33.74
C ASN A 242 5.60 40.33 -32.38
N ALA A 243 6.71 40.68 -31.74
CA ALA A 243 7.12 40.15 -30.44
C ALA A 243 6.16 40.48 -29.27
N ALA A 244 5.11 41.27 -29.54
CA ALA A 244 4.03 41.59 -28.60
C ALA A 244 2.67 41.03 -29.06
N SER A 245 2.68 40.14 -30.06
CA SER A 245 1.45 39.63 -30.65
C SER A 245 0.90 38.49 -29.78
N LYS A 246 -0.42 38.47 -29.63
CA LYS A 246 -1.21 37.39 -29.00
C LYS A 246 -0.97 35.99 -29.59
N TYR A 247 -0.15 35.89 -30.64
CA TYR A 247 0.18 34.70 -31.39
C TYR A 247 1.48 34.03 -30.91
N GLN A 248 2.16 34.58 -29.90
CA GLN A 248 3.29 33.91 -29.24
C GLN A 248 2.82 32.97 -28.12
N PRO A 249 3.48 31.83 -27.87
CA PRO A 249 3.14 30.97 -26.75
C PRO A 249 3.31 31.68 -25.40
N LEU A 250 2.23 31.76 -24.63
CA LEU A 250 2.23 32.20 -23.24
C LEU A 250 2.30 30.96 -22.36
N LEU A 251 3.42 30.80 -21.66
CA LEU A 251 3.65 29.67 -20.75
C LEU A 251 3.40 30.11 -19.32
N PHE A 252 2.80 29.22 -18.53
CA PHE A 252 2.67 29.34 -17.08
C PHE A 252 3.34 28.14 -16.44
N ALA A 253 3.95 28.34 -15.27
CA ALA A 253 4.56 27.28 -14.49
C ALA A 253 4.09 27.37 -13.04
N GLU A 254 3.71 26.22 -12.49
CA GLU A 254 3.33 26.04 -11.10
C GLU A 254 4.08 24.86 -10.49
N VAL A 255 4.23 24.90 -9.17
CA VAL A 255 4.90 23.85 -8.41
C VAL A 255 3.99 23.45 -7.26
N ALA A 256 3.77 22.15 -7.11
CA ALA A 256 3.00 21.56 -6.03
C ALA A 256 3.85 20.53 -5.28
N GLN A 257 3.58 20.37 -3.99
CA GLN A 257 4.10 19.25 -3.20
C GLN A 257 3.37 17.96 -3.60
N ARG A 258 4.11 16.86 -3.71
CA ARG A 258 3.57 15.52 -3.92
C ARG A 258 3.67 14.66 -2.65
#